data_AF-A0A4Q8K2Z6-F1
#
_entry.id   AF-A0A4Q8K2Z6-F1
#
_cell.length_a   1.000
_cell.length_b   1.000
_cell.length_c   1.000
_cell.angle_alpha   90.00
_cell.angle_beta   90.00
_cell.angle_gamma   90.00
#
_symmetry.space_group_name_H-M   'P 1'
#
loop_
_entity.id
_entity.type
_entity.pdbx_description
1 polymer ?
#
loop_
_entity_poly.entity_id
_entity_poly.type
_entity_poly.pdbx_seq_one_letter_code
_entity_poly.pdbx_strand_id
1 'polypeptide(L)'
;MKAFILAISTCILSVSLCWDFPGYPGVDCPTAREKMLTEPDVQWMIPKCYEDGTFTDMQCYEKYPTVCMCVAPDGSPLTLPGLVWM
;
A
#
# COMPACT_ATOMS: atom_id res chain seq x y z
N MET A 1 13.55 -24.58 -26.87
CA MET A 1 12.73 -25.04 -25.73
C MET A 1 13.30 -24.59 -24.39
N LYS A 2 14.53 -24.98 -23.99
CA LYS A 2 15.16 -24.55 -22.72
C LYS A 2 15.29 -23.03 -22.53
N ALA A 3 15.67 -22.29 -23.57
CA ALA A 3 15.78 -20.83 -23.51
C ALA A 3 14.43 -20.12 -23.28
N PHE A 4 13.36 -20.63 -23.86
CA PHE A 4 11.99 -20.12 -23.65
C PHE A 4 11.50 -20.38 -22.22
N ILE A 5 11.78 -21.58 -21.69
CA ILE A 5 11.41 -21.93 -20.31
C ILE A 5 12.17 -21.03 -19.30
N LEU A 6 13.45 -20.74 -19.55
CA LEU A 6 14.25 -19.86 -18.70
C LEU A 6 13.72 -18.41 -18.71
N ALA A 7 13.35 -17.90 -19.89
CA ALA A 7 12.78 -16.57 -20.05
C ALA A 7 11.40 -16.44 -19.35
N ILE A 8 10.55 -17.46 -19.48
CA ILE A 8 9.25 -17.48 -18.79
C ILE A 8 9.44 -17.53 -17.28
N SER A 9 10.35 -18.38 -16.79
CA SER A 9 10.60 -18.52 -15.35
C SER A 9 11.16 -17.24 -14.72
N THR A 10 12.00 -16.50 -15.45
CA THR A 10 12.54 -15.22 -14.98
C THR A 10 11.47 -14.13 -14.93
N CYS A 11 10.58 -14.05 -15.93
CA CYS A 11 9.44 -13.12 -15.90
C CYS A 11 8.45 -13.43 -14.77
N ILE A 12 8.17 -14.72 -14.51
CA ILE A 12 7.25 -15.11 -13.42
C ILE A 12 7.85 -14.74 -12.06
N LEU A 13 9.15 -14.98 -11.84
CA LEU A 13 9.83 -14.59 -10.60
C LEU A 13 9.79 -13.07 -10.37
N SER A 14 9.92 -12.24 -11.41
CA SER A 14 9.81 -10.78 -11.23
C SER A 14 8.41 -10.32 -10.83
N VAL A 15 7.34 -10.95 -11.32
CA VAL A 15 5.97 -10.60 -10.94
C VAL A 15 5.69 -11.03 -9.50
N SER A 16 6.15 -12.22 -9.09
CA SER A 16 5.99 -12.70 -7.71
C SER A 16 6.76 -11.89 -6.66
N LEU A 17 7.80 -11.16 -7.08
CA LEU A 17 8.59 -10.30 -6.20
C LEU A 17 8.08 -8.84 -6.16
N CYS A 18 7.20 -8.46 -7.08
CA CYS A 18 6.43 -7.23 -6.92
C CYS A 18 5.44 -7.44 -5.78
N TRP A 19 5.77 -6.89 -4.61
CA TRP A 19 4.78 -6.69 -3.58
C TRP A 19 3.81 -5.64 -4.13
N ASP A 20 2.62 -6.07 -4.55
CA ASP A 20 1.49 -5.14 -4.70
C ASP A 20 1.30 -4.50 -3.34
N PHE A 21 1.66 -3.22 -3.26
CA PHE A 21 1.54 -2.50 -2.01
C PHE A 21 0.06 -2.49 -1.65
N PRO A 22 -0.30 -2.95 -0.44
CA PRO A 22 -1.69 -2.96 -0.07
C PRO A 22 -2.14 -1.50 0.03
N GLY A 23 -3.06 -1.12 -0.86
CA GLY A 23 -3.36 0.27 -1.19
C GLY A 23 -4.27 0.31 -2.40
N TYR A 24 -5.07 1.36 -2.53
CA TYR A 24 -5.90 1.58 -3.71
C TYR A 24 -5.20 2.63 -4.60
N PRO A 25 -4.32 2.24 -5.53
CA PRO A 25 -3.52 3.18 -6.29
C PRO A 25 -4.40 4.05 -7.20
N GLY A 26 -4.04 5.32 -7.31
CA GLY A 26 -4.63 6.24 -8.30
C GLY A 26 -6.01 6.80 -7.95
N VAL A 27 -6.41 6.78 -6.68
CA VAL A 27 -7.60 7.50 -6.19
C VAL A 27 -7.25 8.43 -5.04
N ASP A 28 -8.11 9.41 -4.77
CA ASP A 28 -8.01 10.32 -3.63
C ASP A 28 -8.23 9.59 -2.29
N CYS A 29 -7.76 10.20 -1.19
CA CYS A 29 -7.83 9.59 0.13
C CYS A 29 -9.27 9.28 0.58
N PRO A 30 -10.26 10.18 0.44
CA PRO A 30 -11.66 9.88 0.76
C PRO A 30 -12.21 8.65 0.03
N THR A 31 -11.98 8.56 -1.30
CA THR A 31 -12.40 7.41 -2.10
C THR A 31 -11.68 6.13 -1.66
N ALA A 32 -10.37 6.18 -1.41
CA ALA A 32 -9.61 5.04 -0.90
C ALA A 32 -10.15 4.58 0.46
N ARG A 33 -10.48 5.53 1.34
CA ARG A 33 -11.03 5.27 2.66
C ARG A 33 -12.39 4.58 2.59
N GLU A 34 -13.30 5.07 1.76
CA GLU A 34 -14.62 4.45 1.57
C GLU A 34 -14.47 3.01 1.09
N LYS A 35 -13.66 2.77 0.06
CA LYS A 35 -13.43 1.42 -0.48
C LYS A 35 -12.85 0.48 0.57
N MET A 36 -11.86 0.92 1.33
CA MET A 36 -11.26 0.11 2.40
C MET A 36 -12.21 -0.12 3.59
N LEU A 37 -13.26 0.69 3.75
CA LEU A 37 -14.32 0.45 4.73
C LEU A 37 -15.38 -0.54 4.22
N THR A 38 -15.63 -0.56 2.91
CA THR A 38 -16.68 -1.39 2.31
C THR A 38 -16.19 -2.76 1.81
N GLU A 39 -14.90 -2.87 1.48
CA GLU A 39 -14.29 -4.06 0.89
C GLU A 39 -13.20 -4.64 1.81
N PRO A 40 -13.53 -5.62 2.68
CA PRO A 40 -12.59 -6.19 3.65
C PRO A 40 -11.38 -6.87 3.01
N ASP A 41 -11.54 -7.40 1.78
CA ASP A 41 -10.49 -8.15 1.07
C ASP A 41 -9.31 -7.24 0.64
N VAL A 42 -9.56 -5.94 0.49
CA VAL A 42 -8.54 -4.92 0.18
C VAL A 42 -8.25 -4.02 1.37
N GLN A 43 -8.89 -4.27 2.52
CA GLN A 43 -8.73 -3.49 3.74
C GLN A 43 -7.43 -3.86 4.45
N TRP A 44 -6.36 -3.17 4.09
CA TRP A 44 -5.06 -3.30 4.74
C TRP A 44 -4.85 -2.31 5.88
N MET A 45 -5.45 -1.12 5.79
CA MET A 45 -5.70 -0.16 6.87
C MET A 45 -6.82 0.78 6.42
N ILE A 46 -7.38 1.55 7.35
CA ILE A 46 -8.27 2.67 7.01
C ILE A 46 -7.41 3.94 6.96
N PRO A 47 -7.18 4.55 5.79
CA PRO A 47 -6.32 5.72 5.68
C PRO A 47 -6.98 6.94 6.32
N LYS A 48 -6.13 7.80 6.91
CA LYS A 48 -6.52 9.12 7.39
C LYS A 48 -6.25 10.16 6.32
N CYS A 49 -7.19 11.08 6.16
CA CYS A 49 -7.16 12.11 5.14
C CYS A 49 -7.11 13.49 5.79
N TYR A 50 -6.41 14.41 5.15
CA TYR A 50 -6.56 15.85 5.41
C TYR A 50 -7.89 16.37 4.85
N GLU A 51 -8.28 17.58 5.24
CA GLU A 51 -9.52 18.21 4.77
C GLU A 51 -9.49 18.54 3.27
N ASP A 52 -8.29 18.67 2.69
CA ASP A 52 -8.09 18.90 1.25
C ASP A 52 -8.22 17.62 0.40
N GLY A 53 -8.42 16.46 1.03
CA GLY A 53 -8.56 15.16 0.37
C GLY A 53 -7.25 14.41 0.14
N THR A 54 -6.11 14.95 0.56
CA THR A 54 -4.81 14.27 0.50
C THR A 54 -4.61 13.31 1.68
N PHE A 55 -3.66 12.39 1.54
CA PHE A 55 -3.31 11.45 2.62
C PHE A 55 -2.53 12.16 3.72
N THR A 56 -2.83 11.84 4.99
CA THR A 56 -2.00 12.33 6.10
C THR A 56 -0.60 11.73 6.05
N ASP A 57 0.43 12.55 6.28
CA ASP A 57 1.85 12.17 6.16
C ASP A 57 2.18 10.86 6.89
N MET A 58 1.61 10.66 8.08
CA MET A 58 1.77 9.45 8.87
C MET A 58 0.48 8.64 8.91
N GLN A 59 0.55 7.42 8.42
CA GLN A 59 -0.54 6.45 8.43
C GLN A 59 -0.24 5.34 9.44
N CYS A 60 -1.16 5.09 10.36
CA CYS A 60 -0.98 4.10 11.43
C CYS A 60 -2.12 3.08 11.41
N TYR A 61 -1.77 1.83 11.69
CA TYR A 61 -2.76 0.77 11.77
C TYR A 61 -3.62 0.92 13.04
N GLU A 62 -4.94 0.97 12.89
CA GLU A 62 -5.85 1.27 14.01
C GLU A 62 -5.77 0.25 15.15
N LYS A 63 -5.59 -1.04 14.79
CA LYS A 63 -5.43 -2.13 15.77
C LYS A 63 -4.04 -2.16 16.41
N TYR A 64 -3.02 -1.66 15.72
CA TYR A 64 -1.63 -1.66 16.18
C TYR A 64 -1.04 -0.26 16.00
N PRO A 65 -1.28 0.67 16.93
CA PRO A 65 -0.87 2.07 16.79
C PRO A 65 0.65 2.28 16.75
N THR A 66 1.43 1.26 17.10
CA THR A 66 2.90 1.25 16.97
C THR A 66 3.36 0.94 15.54
N VAL A 67 2.47 0.43 14.69
CA VAL A 67 2.74 0.11 13.29
C VAL A 67 2.28 1.28 12.43
N CYS A 68 3.20 2.19 12.17
CA CYS A 68 3.00 3.36 11.32
C CYS A 68 3.96 3.37 10.14
N MET A 69 3.59 4.08 9.08
CA MET A 69 4.42 4.36 7.92
C MET A 69 4.21 5.81 7.47
N CYS A 70 5.22 6.36 6.82
CA CYS A 70 5.10 7.65 6.14
C CYS A 70 4.60 7.43 4.72
N VAL A 71 3.72 8.31 4.25
CA VAL A 71 3.20 8.31 2.88
C VAL A 71 3.39 9.68 2.24
N ALA A 72 3.47 9.71 0.92
CA ALA A 72 3.37 10.93 0.14
C ALA A 72 1.89 11.40 0.04
N PRO A 73 1.63 12.64 -0.42
CA PRO A 73 0.26 13.17 -0.51
C PRO A 73 -0.70 12.37 -1.40
N ASP A 74 -0.17 11.55 -2.29
CA ASP A 74 -0.89 10.62 -3.18
C ASP A 74 -1.15 9.25 -2.55
N GLY A 75 -0.67 9.01 -1.32
CA GLY A 75 -0.80 7.75 -0.59
C GLY A 75 0.35 6.77 -0.83
N SER A 76 1.33 7.12 -1.65
CA SER A 76 2.48 6.25 -1.92
C SER A 76 3.35 6.08 -0.65
N PRO A 77 3.75 4.86 -0.26
CA PRO A 77 4.56 4.63 0.92
C PRO A 77 5.98 5.14 0.73
N LEU A 78 6.45 5.93 1.70
CA LEU A 78 7.83 6.42 1.79
C LEU A 78 8.68 5.55 2.71
N THR A 79 8.05 4.87 3.68
CA THR A 79 8.71 3.97 4.63
C THR A 79 7.91 2.69 4.81
N LEU A 80 8.54 1.63 5.30
CA LEU A 80 7.84 0.40 5.65
C LEU A 80 7.10 0.56 6.99
N PRO A 81 5.93 -0.09 7.15
CA PRO A 81 5.20 -0.09 8.42
C PRO A 81 6.06 -0.59 9.58
N GLY A 82 6.11 0.20 10.67
CA GLY A 82 6.83 -0.14 11.90
C GLY A 82 8.31 0.28 11.91
N LEU A 83 8.87 0.80 10.82
CA LEU A 83 10.25 1.31 10.78
C LEU A 83 10.39 2.79 11.19
N VAL A 84 9.28 3.49 11.46
CA VAL A 84 9.29 4.92 11.83
C VAL A 84 9.87 5.18 13.24
N TRP A 85 10.02 4.14 14.07
CA TRP A 85 10.50 4.24 15.45
C TRP A 85 11.93 3.71 15.67
N MET A 86 12.69 3.46 14.60
CA MET A 86 14.11 3.05 14.70
C MET A 86 15.07 4.22 14.57
#